data_AF-A0A657AJ17-F1
#
_entry.id   AF-A0A657AJ17-F1
#
_cell.length_a   1.000
_cell.length_b   1.000
_cell.length_c   1.000
_cell.angle_alpha   90.00
_cell.angle_beta   90.00
_cell.angle_gamma   90.00
#
_symmetry.space_group_name_H-M   'P 1'
#
loop_
_entity.id
_entity.type
_entity.pdbx_description
1 polymer ?
#
loop_
_entity_poly.entity_id
_entity_poly.type
_entity_poly.pdbx_seq_one_letter_code
_entity_poly.pdbx_strand_id
1 'polypeptide(L)'
;MSTILNFKSKKFWLILFFLIYSVFGWFAVPYIVKQQAINSLKDIAAWDTQIESVVFNPYALSLAVHGFQAKDEFQQDSVSFDRFYVNFSALGSLGGK
;
A
#
# COMPACT_ATOMS: atom_id res chain seq x y z
N MET A 1 5.05 30.31 24.19
CA MET A 1 4.79 29.05 24.92
C MET A 1 3.49 28.46 24.37
N SER A 2 3.49 27.16 24.07
CA SER A 2 2.57 26.42 23.20
C SER A 2 1.10 26.35 23.65
N THR A 3 0.17 26.86 22.83
CA THR A 3 -1.26 26.54 22.91
C THR A 3 -1.65 25.69 21.70
N ILE A 4 -1.12 24.46 21.62
CA ILE A 4 -1.22 23.65 20.39
C ILE A 4 -2.45 22.72 20.41
N LEU A 5 -3.13 22.53 21.53
CA LEU A 5 -4.21 21.54 21.64
C LEU A 5 -5.44 22.08 22.39
N ASN A 6 -6.25 22.90 21.71
CA ASN A 6 -7.61 23.22 22.15
C ASN A 6 -8.61 22.40 21.31
N PHE A 7 -9.23 21.38 21.91
CA PHE A 7 -10.16 20.44 21.24
C PHE A 7 -11.37 21.12 20.57
N LYS A 8 -11.75 22.33 21.01
CA LYS A 8 -12.86 23.10 20.42
C LYS A 8 -12.50 23.91 19.18
N SER A 9 -11.22 23.99 18.82
CA SER A 9 -10.79 24.78 17.66
C SER A 9 -10.94 23.99 16.37
N LYS A 10 -11.45 24.64 15.31
CA LYS A 10 -11.52 24.05 13.95
C LYS A 10 -10.15 23.56 13.47
N LYS A 11 -9.05 24.20 13.92
CA LYS A 11 -7.67 23.80 13.61
C LYS A 11 -7.31 22.43 14.18
N PHE A 12 -7.80 22.09 15.37
CA PHE A 12 -7.57 20.78 16.00
C PHE A 12 -8.18 19.67 15.16
N TRP A 13 -9.44 19.83 14.74
CA TRP A 13 -10.12 18.86 13.87
C TRP A 13 -9.44 18.70 12.51
N LEU A 14 -8.92 19.80 11.93
CA LEU A 14 -8.17 19.76 10.68
C LEU A 14 -6.88 18.93 10.82
N ILE A 15 -6.12 19.15 11.90
CA ILE A 15 -4.90 18.38 12.21
C ILE A 15 -5.24 16.91 12.48
N LEU A 16 -6.30 16.66 13.26
CA LEU A 16 -6.76 15.31 13.58
C LEU A 16 -7.15 14.54 12.30
N PHE A 17 -7.90 15.17 11.40
CA PHE A 17 -8.28 14.57 10.13
C PHE A 17 -7.05 14.25 9.27
N PHE A 18 -6.08 15.15 9.20
CA PHE A 18 -4.83 14.93 8.48
C PHE A 18 -4.02 13.76 9.07
N LEU A 19 -3.97 13.65 10.39
CA LEU A 19 -3.34 12.54 11.10
C LEU A 19 -4.04 11.21 10.79
N ILE A 20 -5.37 11.16 10.90
CA ILE A 20 -6.15 9.96 10.58
C ILE A 20 -5.91 9.56 9.12
N TYR A 21 -5.97 10.51 8.19
CA TYR A 21 -5.70 10.26 6.77
C TYR A 21 -4.30 9.66 6.55
N SER A 22 -3.28 10.22 7.22
CA SER A 22 -1.90 9.76 7.09
C SER A 22 -1.71 8.35 7.65
N VAL A 23 -2.30 8.07 8.82
CA VAL A 23 -2.26 6.73 9.44
C VAL A 23 -3.02 5.72 8.57
N PHE A 24 -4.21 6.07 8.08
CA PHE A 24 -4.95 5.20 7.17
C PHE A 24 -4.17 4.92 5.89
N GLY A 25 -3.55 5.93 5.29
CA GLY A 25 -2.70 5.76 4.12
C GLY A 25 -1.56 4.77 4.40
N TRP A 26 -0.83 4.96 5.49
CA TRP A 26 0.35 4.16 5.78
C TRP A 26 0.06 2.74 6.27
N PHE A 27 -1.11 2.48 6.87
CA PHE A 27 -1.42 1.18 7.47
C PHE A 27 -2.56 0.44 6.77
N ALA A 28 -3.67 1.12 6.48
CA ALA A 28 -4.83 0.46 5.88
C ALA A 28 -4.55 0.08 4.42
N VAL A 29 -3.95 0.97 3.64
CA VAL A 29 -3.62 0.69 2.23
C VAL A 29 -2.69 -0.51 2.06
N PRO A 30 -1.50 -0.59 2.71
CA PRO A 30 -0.63 -1.75 2.52
C PRO A 30 -1.27 -3.05 3.02
N TYR A 31 -2.10 -2.98 4.08
CA TYR A 31 -2.83 -4.16 4.55
C TYR A 31 -3.84 -4.66 3.50
N ILE A 32 -4.66 -3.77 2.96
CA ILE A 32 -5.64 -4.09 1.91
C ILE A 32 -4.94 -4.63 0.66
N VAL A 33 -3.87 -3.98 0.21
CA VAL A 33 -3.12 -4.39 -0.97
C VAL A 33 -2.48 -5.76 -0.77
N LYS A 34 -1.88 -6.02 0.39
CA LYS A 34 -1.31 -7.33 0.72
C LYS A 34 -2.39 -8.42 0.66
N GLN A 35 -3.54 -8.20 1.29
CA GLN A 35 -4.65 -9.15 1.29
C GLN A 35 -5.21 -9.39 -0.11
N GLN A 36 -5.42 -8.31 -0.87
CA GLN A 36 -5.92 -8.40 -2.24
C GLN A 36 -4.95 -9.16 -3.14
N ALA A 37 -3.65 -8.88 -3.05
CA ALA A 37 -2.63 -9.57 -3.83
C ALA A 37 -2.61 -11.08 -3.52
N ILE A 38 -2.57 -11.45 -2.23
CA ILE A 38 -2.57 -12.85 -1.80
C ILE A 38 -3.85 -13.57 -2.27
N ASN A 39 -5.02 -12.96 -2.05
CA ASN A 39 -6.31 -13.57 -2.41
C ASN A 39 -6.45 -13.72 -3.93
N SER A 40 -6.13 -12.68 -4.71
CA SER A 40 -6.26 -12.74 -6.17
C SER A 40 -5.32 -13.77 -6.79
N LEU A 41 -4.10 -13.93 -6.27
CA LEU A 41 -3.17 -14.93 -6.78
C LEU A 41 -3.56 -16.36 -6.37
N LYS A 42 -4.10 -16.50 -5.16
CA LYS A 42 -4.67 -17.77 -4.70
C LYS A 42 -5.89 -18.19 -5.53
N ASP A 43 -6.78 -17.25 -5.86
CA ASP A 43 -8.00 -17.54 -6.61
C ASP A 43 -7.75 -17.80 -8.10
N ILE A 44 -6.79 -17.09 -8.71
CA ILE A 44 -6.52 -17.21 -10.16
C ILE A 44 -5.65 -18.43 -10.47
N ALA A 45 -4.65 -18.72 -9.63
CA ALA A 45 -3.59 -19.66 -9.98
C ALA A 45 -3.32 -20.74 -8.91
N ALA A 46 -4.06 -20.75 -7.78
CA ALA A 46 -3.78 -21.61 -6.63
C ALA A 46 -2.33 -21.47 -6.09
N TRP A 47 -1.65 -20.37 -6.42
CA TRP A 47 -0.26 -20.15 -6.06
C TRP A 47 -0.10 -19.71 -4.61
N ASP A 48 0.82 -20.34 -3.89
CA ASP A 48 1.20 -19.90 -2.55
C ASP A 48 2.06 -18.65 -2.66
N THR A 49 1.48 -17.51 -2.30
CA THR A 49 2.08 -16.19 -2.46
C THR A 49 2.57 -15.65 -1.12
N GLN A 50 3.88 -15.44 -1.03
CA GLN A 50 4.53 -14.79 0.08
C GLN A 50 4.90 -13.35 -0.29
N ILE A 51 4.52 -12.42 0.58
CA ILE A 51 4.86 -11.01 0.48
C ILE A 51 5.50 -10.61 1.81
N GLU A 52 6.77 -10.25 1.78
CA GLU A 52 7.49 -9.78 2.97
C GLU A 52 6.89 -8.48 3.49
N SER A 53 6.88 -7.44 2.65
CA SER A 53 6.39 -6.13 3.07
C SER A 53 5.72 -5.34 1.94
N VAL A 54 4.73 -4.55 2.32
CA VAL A 54 4.06 -3.58 1.46
C VAL A 54 4.14 -2.23 2.14
N VAL A 55 4.65 -1.23 1.43
CA VAL A 55 4.79 0.14 1.89
C VAL A 55 4.02 1.05 0.95
N PHE A 56 3.15 1.89 1.51
CA PHE A 56 2.44 2.91 0.75
C PHE A 56 2.82 4.29 1.27
N ASN A 57 3.18 5.20 0.36
CA ASN A 57 3.39 6.60 0.66
C ASN A 57 2.16 7.39 0.20
N PRO A 58 1.30 7.86 1.12
CA PRO A 58 0.09 8.60 0.76
C PRO A 58 0.37 9.98 0.16
N TYR A 59 1.52 10.59 0.44
CA TYR A 59 1.88 11.91 -0.08
C TYR A 59 2.42 11.85 -1.51
N ALA A 60 3.20 10.80 -1.82
CA ALA A 60 3.70 10.56 -3.17
C ALA A 60 2.74 9.72 -4.02
N LEU A 61 1.63 9.23 -3.43
CA LEU A 61 0.72 8.25 -4.04
C LEU A 61 1.52 7.11 -4.70
N SER A 62 2.46 6.53 -3.95
CA SER A 62 3.33 5.47 -4.43
C SER A 62 3.23 4.24 -3.55
N LEU A 63 3.21 3.06 -4.18
CA LEU A 63 3.21 1.76 -3.52
C LEU A 63 4.51 1.02 -3.85
N ALA A 64 5.14 0.45 -2.84
CA ALA A 64 6.27 -0.45 -2.99
C ALA A 64 5.93 -1.78 -2.31
N VAL A 65 6.06 -2.88 -3.05
CA VAL A 65 5.97 -4.25 -2.55
C VAL A 65 7.37 -4.84 -2.62
N HIS A 66 7.82 -5.46 -1.53
CA HIS A 66 9.14 -6.07 -1.42
C HIS A 66 9.01 -7.56 -1.14
N GLY A 67 9.95 -8.33 -1.69
CA GLY A 67 10.08 -9.76 -1.41
C GLY A 67 8.83 -10.54 -1.79
N PHE A 68 8.37 -10.37 -3.04
CA PHE A 68 7.27 -11.17 -3.55
C PHE A 68 7.79 -12.49 -4.08
N GLN A 69 7.16 -13.58 -3.64
CA GLN A 69 7.41 -14.91 -4.14
C GLN A 69 6.07 -15.63 -4.30
N ALA A 70 5.77 -16.08 -5.51
CA ALA A 70 4.63 -16.94 -5.81
C ALA A 70 5.17 -18.30 -6.26
N LYS A 71 4.69 -19.37 -5.63
CA LYS A 71 5.03 -20.74 -6.00
C LYS A 71 3.80 -21.46 -6.50
N ASP A 72 3.96 -22.22 -7.58
CA ASP A 72 2.91 -23.10 -8.06
C ASP A 72 2.58 -24.22 -7.05
N GLU A 73 1.36 -24.73 -7.10
CA GLU A 73 0.87 -25.82 -6.23
C GLU A 73 1.76 -27.08 -6.35
N PHE A 74 2.33 -27.30 -7.54
CA PHE A 74 3.25 -28.39 -7.83
C PHE A 74 4.74 -28.03 -7.60
N GLN A 75 5.04 -26.83 -7.09
CA GLN A 75 6.40 -26.29 -6.87
C GLN A 75 7.32 -26.32 -8.10
N GLN A 76 6.77 -26.43 -9.32
CA GLN A 76 7.56 -26.53 -10.54
C GLN A 76 8.02 -25.15 -11.02
N ASP A 77 7.13 -24.16 -10.96
CA ASP A 77 7.43 -22.80 -11.36
C ASP A 77 7.29 -21.83 -10.18
N SER A 78 8.30 -20.96 -10.05
CA SER A 78 8.41 -19.97 -8.97
C SER A 78 8.63 -18.59 -9.57
N VAL A 79 7.64 -17.72 -9.45
CA VAL A 79 7.75 -16.32 -9.87
C VAL A 79 8.12 -15.49 -8.65
N SER A 80 9.31 -14.89 -8.67
CA SER A 80 9.77 -14.03 -7.58
C SER A 80 10.30 -12.70 -8.10
N PHE A 81 10.04 -11.64 -7.35
CA PHE A 81 10.63 -10.33 -7.60
C PHE A 81 11.02 -9.65 -6.30
N ASP A 82 12.19 -9.01 -6.33
CA ASP A 82 12.77 -8.34 -5.16
C ASP A 82 11.97 -7.08 -4.78
N ARG A 83 11.57 -6.29 -5.78
CA ARG A 83 10.80 -5.07 -5.57
C ARG A 83 9.85 -4.77 -6.72
N PHE A 84 8.59 -4.51 -6.39
CA PHE A 84 7.58 -3.99 -7.30
C PHE A 84 7.15 -2.60 -6.84
N TYR A 85 7.37 -1.60 -7.69
CA TYR A 85 7.12 -0.21 -7.37
C TYR A 85 6.11 0.38 -8.35
N VAL A 86 5.07 1.01 -7.83
CA VAL A 86 4.01 1.67 -8.60
C VAL A 86 3.88 3.10 -8.11
N ASN A 87 3.98 4.06 -9.01
CA ASN A 87 3.71 5.46 -8.75
C ASN A 87 2.43 5.87 -9.49
N PHE A 88 1.35 6.09 -8.75
CA PHE A 88 0.05 6.43 -9.34
C PHE A 88 0.01 7.85 -9.91
N SER A 89 0.84 8.77 -9.41
CA SER A 89 0.98 10.12 -9.98
C SER A 89 1.63 10.08 -11.37
N ALA A 90 2.60 9.18 -11.57
CA ALA A 90 3.27 9.00 -12.87
C ALA A 90 2.38 8.31 -13.91
N LEU A 91 1.49 7.40 -13.49
CA LEU A 91 0.52 6.74 -14.39
C LEU A 91 -0.38 7.76 -15.13
N GLY A 92 -0.71 8.88 -14.49
CA GLY A 92 -1.44 9.97 -15.13
C GLY A 92 -0.69 10.61 -16.30
N SER A 93 0.65 10.61 -16.28
CA SER A 93 1.47 11.15 -17.38
C SER A 93 1.58 10.22 -18.59
N LEU A 94 1.45 8.91 -18.37
CA LEU A 94 1.47 7.90 -19.44
C LEU A 94 0.10 7.79 -20.14
N GLY A 95 -0.96 8.34 -19.52
CA GLY A 95 -2.33 8.31 -20.01
C GLY A 95 -2.67 9.32 -21.10
N GLY A 96 -1.69 10.09 -21.62
CA GLY A 96 -1.85 10.95 -22.80
C GLY A 96 -3.16 11.75 -22.82
N LYS A 97 -3.23 12.82 -22.03
CA LYS A 97 -4.14 13.94 -22.32
C LYS A 97 -3.31 15.18 -22.60
#